data_AF-A0A3A2ZD97-F1
#
_entry.id   AF-A0A3A2ZD97-F1
#
_cell.length_a   1.000
_cell.length_b   1.000
_cell.length_c   1.000
_cell.angle_alpha   90.00
_cell.angle_beta   90.00
_cell.angle_gamma   90.00
#
_symmetry.space_group_name_H-M   'P 1'
#
loop_
_entity.id
_entity.type
_entity.pdbx_description
1 polymer ?
#
loop_
_entity_poly.entity_id
_entity_poly.type
_entity_poly.pdbx_seq_one_letter_code
_entity_poly.pdbx_strand_id
1 'polypeptide(L)'
;MQADPPNTNAVLAVAGISGISAHIFLYRHGEWDLTAPKIFIFYLTLLLGAVIVDHLELTGLENTTQRHLAVRSVGCHILAIYSSMLIYRALFHRLCKFPGPFLARLSNFYVAGLSAKKAQLYKETQRLHKLYGDYVRIGPTVLSITDPTAVKEIYSSKAKVSKGPFYTVSEPRVSLQTSRNKEEHARRRRVWDQAFSSKALRNYEPRVIHYTNQLINAIGKGLGKPMNVSKWFNYYSFDVMGDLSFGKSFNMLVDGKDSYILSQLHGDMAKVGIFIHLTWLFPFFKRTPGLNKEYLKFWRFVEGSVVERIQVCISLKTGTMKLMREVSKNPPDRPDVFSWILDAYNKAPKTKQNWLDVIGDAYLIIVAGSDTTAATLTFLFYHLASDKFLYKKLQAELDTLSELSYDKLRNVGCSTQ
;
A
#
# COMPACT_ATOMS: atom_id res chain seq x y z
N MET A 1 12.83 0.17 61.61
CA MET A 1 13.89 0.60 60.67
C MET A 1 13.20 1.29 59.49
N GLN A 2 13.17 2.62 59.48
CA GLN A 2 12.85 3.36 58.26
C GLN A 2 14.02 3.17 57.31
N ALA A 3 13.78 2.56 56.14
CA ALA A 3 14.79 2.47 55.10
C ALA A 3 15.09 3.87 54.59
N ASP A 4 16.38 4.18 54.39
CA ASP A 4 16.78 5.46 53.80
C ASP A 4 16.08 5.66 52.45
N PRO A 5 15.58 6.87 52.17
CA PRO A 5 14.80 7.10 50.99
C PRO A 5 15.69 7.02 49.73
N PRO A 6 15.20 6.44 48.62
CA PRO A 6 16.03 6.12 47.46
C PRO A 6 16.68 7.37 46.83
N ASN A 7 17.95 7.27 46.46
CA ASN A 7 18.67 8.34 45.77
C ASN A 7 18.03 8.62 44.40
N THR A 8 17.29 9.73 44.30
CA THR A 8 16.58 10.17 43.08
C THR A 8 17.46 10.17 41.84
N ASN A 9 18.71 10.63 41.94
CA ASN A 9 19.61 10.70 40.79
C ASN A 9 20.02 9.30 40.32
N ALA A 10 20.24 8.37 41.23
CA ALA A 10 20.55 6.98 40.90
C ALA A 10 19.36 6.31 40.19
N VAL A 11 18.14 6.53 40.67
CA VAL A 11 16.91 5.98 40.05
C VAL A 11 16.73 6.51 38.63
N LEU A 12 16.89 7.82 38.41
CA LEU A 12 16.79 8.42 37.08
C LEU A 12 17.92 7.95 36.14
N ALA A 13 19.13 7.75 36.66
CA ALA A 13 20.23 7.19 35.87
C ALA A 13 19.91 5.75 35.40
N VAL A 14 19.37 4.91 36.29
CA VAL A 14 18.92 3.55 35.94
C VAL A 14 17.80 3.60 34.89
N ALA A 15 16.83 4.52 35.04
CA ALA A 15 15.79 4.72 34.05
C ALA A 15 16.36 5.12 32.68
N GLY A 16 17.33 6.04 32.63
CA GLY A 16 18.04 6.41 31.41
C GLY A 16 18.79 5.23 30.76
N ILE A 17 19.54 4.46 31.55
CA ILE A 17 20.25 3.26 31.09
C ILE A 17 19.28 2.22 30.52
N SER A 18 18.14 2.01 31.18
CA SER A 18 17.11 1.09 30.69
C SER A 18 16.53 1.53 29.34
N GLY A 19 16.35 2.84 29.12
CA GLY A 19 15.88 3.39 27.85
C GLY A 19 16.91 3.25 26.73
N ILE A 20 18.19 3.54 27.00
CA ILE A 20 19.29 3.31 26.06
C ILE A 20 19.37 1.82 25.70
N SER A 21 19.27 0.94 26.69
CA SER A 21 19.30 -0.52 26.50
C SER A 21 18.13 -1.00 25.64
N ALA A 22 16.92 -0.49 25.90
CA ALA A 22 15.75 -0.80 25.09
C ALA A 22 15.93 -0.35 23.63
N HIS A 23 16.52 0.82 23.37
CA HIS A 23 16.85 1.20 22.01
C HIS A 23 17.87 0.23 21.37
N ILE A 24 19.01 -0.04 22.03
CA ILE A 24 20.13 -0.79 21.45
C ILE A 24 19.76 -2.26 21.19
N PHE A 25 19.14 -2.92 22.18
CA PHE A 25 18.91 -4.36 22.15
C PHE A 25 17.53 -4.77 21.65
N LEU A 26 16.54 -3.86 21.69
CA LEU A 26 15.17 -4.15 21.26
C LEU A 26 14.81 -3.34 19.99
N TYR A 27 14.59 -2.03 20.12
CA TYR A 27 13.98 -1.23 19.04
C TYR A 27 14.84 -1.05 17.79
N ARG A 28 16.15 -1.29 17.89
CA ARG A 28 17.07 -1.32 16.74
C ARG A 28 16.85 -2.54 15.84
N HIS A 29 16.30 -3.62 16.38
CA HIS A 29 16.18 -4.91 15.70
C HIS A 29 14.73 -5.14 15.25
N GLY A 30 14.54 -5.49 13.97
CA GLY A 30 13.22 -5.78 13.40
C GLY A 30 12.43 -4.54 12.95
N GLU A 31 11.16 -4.76 12.65
CA GLU A 31 10.20 -3.74 12.20
C GLU A 31 9.06 -3.61 13.22
N TRP A 32 8.77 -2.37 13.61
CA TRP A 32 7.83 -2.07 14.70
C TRP A 32 6.55 -1.36 14.23
N ASP A 33 6.38 -1.16 12.93
CA ASP A 33 5.28 -0.37 12.36
C ASP A 33 3.90 -0.92 12.75
N LEU A 34 3.67 -2.23 12.59
CA LEU A 34 2.39 -2.89 12.88
C LEU A 34 2.08 -2.99 14.39
N THR A 35 3.13 -2.97 15.21
CA THR A 35 3.05 -3.06 16.67
C THR A 35 3.02 -1.68 17.32
N ALA A 36 3.20 -0.59 16.56
CA ALA A 36 3.25 0.77 17.09
C ALA A 36 2.05 1.14 18.01
N PRO A 37 0.78 0.77 17.73
CA PRO A 37 -0.31 1.02 18.68
C PRO A 37 -0.16 0.25 20.00
N LYS A 38 0.40 -0.96 19.99
CA LYS A 38 0.64 -1.73 21.21
C LYS A 38 1.75 -1.11 22.05
N ILE A 39 2.82 -0.66 21.40
CA ILE A 39 3.93 0.06 22.06
C ILE A 39 3.40 1.35 22.69
N PHE A 40 2.58 2.11 21.96
CA PHE A 40 1.96 3.33 22.48
C PHE A 40 1.07 3.05 23.70
N ILE A 41 0.17 2.06 23.62
CA ILE A 41 -0.68 1.67 24.74
C ILE A 41 0.17 1.23 25.94
N PHE A 42 1.22 0.44 25.73
CA PHE A 42 2.13 0.00 26.80
C PHE A 42 2.74 1.19 27.55
N TYR A 43 3.35 2.15 26.84
CA TYR A 43 3.94 3.32 27.49
C TYR A 43 2.90 4.27 28.09
N LEU A 44 1.72 4.38 27.48
CA LEU A 44 0.61 5.14 28.06
C LEU A 44 0.14 4.52 29.39
N THR A 45 -0.03 3.20 29.44
CA THR A 45 -0.40 2.49 30.67
C THR A 45 0.67 2.60 31.74
N LEU A 46 1.95 2.53 31.35
CA LEU A 46 3.08 2.71 32.26
C LEU A 46 3.10 4.12 32.85
N LEU A 47 2.86 5.14 32.03
CA LEU A 47 2.79 6.53 32.47
C LEU A 47 1.58 6.78 33.40
N LEU A 48 0.40 6.27 33.05
CA LEU A 48 -0.79 6.39 33.91
C LEU A 48 -0.60 5.67 35.25
N GLY A 49 0.00 4.48 35.24
CA GLY A 49 0.37 3.77 36.46
C GLY A 49 1.34 4.58 37.33
N ALA A 50 2.35 5.21 36.72
CA ALA A 50 3.27 6.09 37.43
C ALA A 50 2.57 7.32 38.03
N VAL A 51 1.63 7.93 37.31
CA VAL A 51 0.81 9.04 37.84
C VAL A 51 -0.01 8.59 39.04
N ILE A 52 -0.62 7.41 38.99
CA ILE A 52 -1.41 6.86 40.10
C ILE A 52 -0.51 6.58 41.32
N VAL A 53 0.67 5.97 41.12
CA VAL A 53 1.64 5.71 42.19
C VAL A 53 2.08 7.00 42.87
N ASP A 54 2.37 8.04 42.09
CA ASP A 54 2.77 9.34 42.60
C ASP A 54 1.60 10.09 43.26
N HIS A 55 0.36 9.93 42.76
CA HIS A 55 -0.82 10.64 43.29
C HIS A 55 -1.37 10.02 44.58
N LEU A 56 -1.37 8.69 44.68
CA LEU A 56 -1.82 7.95 45.85
C LEU A 56 -0.74 7.85 46.94
N GLU A 57 0.40 8.52 46.76
CA GLU A 57 1.54 8.51 47.69
C GLU A 57 1.98 7.09 48.08
N LEU A 58 1.77 6.11 47.19
CA LEU A 58 2.02 4.68 47.45
C LEU A 58 3.49 4.36 47.72
N THR A 59 4.39 5.32 47.46
CA THR A 59 5.81 5.22 47.72
C THR A 59 6.19 5.65 49.14
N GLY A 60 5.29 6.31 49.89
CA GLY A 60 5.57 6.83 51.23
C GLY A 60 6.65 7.91 51.27
N LEU A 61 6.93 8.56 50.12
CA LEU A 61 8.00 9.55 49.98
C LEU A 61 7.45 10.96 50.29
N GLU A 62 7.64 11.44 51.52
CA GLU A 62 7.17 12.76 51.99
C GLU A 62 8.02 13.94 51.43
N ASN A 63 9.20 13.66 50.88
CA ASN A 63 10.15 14.68 50.42
C ASN A 63 9.76 15.29 49.06
N THR A 64 9.78 16.64 48.97
CA THR A 64 9.47 17.39 47.74
C THR A 64 10.32 16.97 46.53
N THR A 65 11.57 16.55 46.76
CA THR A 65 12.53 16.10 45.72
C THR A 65 12.18 14.73 45.12
N GLN A 66 11.41 13.91 45.85
CA GLN A 66 10.98 12.56 45.47
C GLN A 66 9.54 12.52 44.97
N ARG A 67 8.81 13.63 45.11
CA ARG A 67 7.53 13.83 44.47
C ARG A 67 7.67 13.65 42.95
N HIS A 68 6.76 12.89 42.35
CA HIS A 68 6.74 12.57 40.92
C HIS A 68 7.91 11.70 40.43
N LEU A 69 8.60 10.97 41.32
CA LEU A 69 9.74 10.15 40.94
C LEU A 69 9.36 9.06 39.92
N ALA A 70 8.17 8.46 40.03
CA ALA A 70 7.73 7.44 39.09
C ALA A 70 7.51 8.03 37.69
N VAL A 71 6.77 9.15 37.59
CA VAL A 71 6.53 9.84 36.31
C VAL A 71 7.84 10.32 35.68
N ARG A 72 8.75 10.91 36.48
CA ARG A 72 10.07 11.34 36.01
C ARG A 72 10.93 10.17 35.50
N SER A 73 10.84 9.01 36.15
CA SER A 73 11.57 7.80 35.72
C SER A 73 11.06 7.29 34.38
N VAL A 74 9.73 7.19 34.20
CA VAL A 74 9.13 6.80 32.90
C VAL A 74 9.50 7.81 31.81
N GLY A 75 9.40 9.11 32.11
CA GLY A 75 9.80 10.18 31.18
C GLY A 75 11.28 10.10 30.80
N CYS A 76 12.17 9.87 31.76
CA CYS A 76 13.60 9.70 31.54
C CYS A 76 13.91 8.48 30.66
N HIS A 77 13.26 7.34 30.92
CA HIS A 77 13.37 6.14 30.08
C HIS A 77 12.98 6.41 28.62
N ILE A 78 11.82 7.05 28.39
CA ILE A 78 11.33 7.37 27.03
C ILE A 78 12.27 8.36 26.34
N LEU A 79 12.69 9.43 27.04
CA LEU A 79 13.63 10.42 26.51
C LEU A 79 14.97 9.77 26.13
N ALA A 80 15.46 8.84 26.95
CA ALA A 80 16.70 8.11 26.68
C ALA A 80 16.58 7.20 25.45
N ILE A 81 15.44 6.53 25.22
CA ILE A 81 15.18 5.77 23.99
C ILE A 81 15.33 6.67 22.76
N TYR A 82 14.61 7.80 22.72
CA TYR A 82 14.60 8.66 21.55
C TYR A 82 15.95 9.37 21.35
N SER A 83 16.59 9.82 22.41
CA SER A 83 17.91 10.46 22.34
C SER A 83 18.96 9.48 21.80
N SER A 84 19.01 8.26 22.35
CA SER A 84 19.88 7.18 21.86
C SER A 84 19.60 6.85 20.39
N MET A 85 18.32 6.79 20.00
CA MET A 85 17.91 6.52 18.63
C MET A 85 18.33 7.61 17.65
N LEU A 86 18.16 8.89 18.00
CA LEU A 86 18.53 10.02 17.16
C LEU A 86 20.04 10.11 16.98
N ILE A 87 20.81 9.94 18.06
CA ILE A 87 22.29 9.91 18.02
C ILE A 87 22.77 8.76 17.13
N TYR A 88 22.22 7.56 17.33
CA TYR A 88 22.54 6.40 16.50
C TYR A 88 22.23 6.64 15.02
N ARG A 89 21.04 7.15 14.70
CA ARG A 89 20.62 7.42 13.32
C ARG A 89 21.47 8.47 12.62
N ALA A 90 21.92 9.49 13.36
CA ALA A 90 22.76 10.57 12.85
C ALA A 90 24.20 10.10 12.58
N LEU A 91 24.80 9.36 13.52
CA LEU A 91 26.25 9.12 13.54
C LEU A 91 26.66 7.67 13.26
N PHE A 92 25.87 6.68 13.71
CA PHE A 92 26.31 5.27 13.76
C PHE A 92 25.49 4.33 12.85
N HIS A 93 24.37 4.79 12.30
CA HIS A 93 23.55 3.98 11.42
C HIS A 93 24.30 3.70 10.10
N ARG A 94 24.15 2.49 9.56
CA ARG A 94 24.81 2.06 8.30
C ARG A 94 24.63 2.99 7.09
N LEU A 95 23.58 3.81 7.11
CA LEU A 95 23.32 4.80 6.06
C LEU A 95 24.01 6.15 6.29
N CYS A 96 24.73 6.37 7.39
CA CYS A 96 25.41 7.64 7.68
C CYS A 96 26.46 8.03 6.63
N LYS A 97 27.04 7.03 5.95
CA LYS A 97 28.01 7.20 4.85
C LYS A 97 27.40 7.74 3.55
N PHE A 98 26.08 7.65 3.38
CA PHE A 98 25.43 8.15 2.16
C PHE A 98 25.06 9.63 2.32
N PRO A 99 25.29 10.46 1.28
CA PRO A 99 24.95 11.87 1.30
C PRO A 99 23.43 12.08 1.36
N GLY A 100 23.03 13.26 1.82
CA GLY A 100 21.62 13.64 1.91
C GLY A 100 21.37 14.69 2.99
N PRO A 101 20.17 15.27 3.03
CA PRO A 101 19.79 16.28 4.01
C PRO A 101 19.96 15.80 5.45
N PHE A 102 20.48 16.65 6.35
CA PHE A 102 20.74 16.25 7.73
C PHE A 102 19.47 15.76 8.46
N LEU A 103 18.34 16.46 8.28
CA LEU A 103 17.06 16.07 8.87
C LEU A 103 16.54 14.72 8.36
N ALA A 104 16.88 14.34 7.12
CA ALA A 104 16.57 13.02 6.57
C ALA A 104 17.25 11.90 7.36
N ARG A 105 18.38 12.17 8.02
CA ARG A 105 19.07 11.17 8.85
C ARG A 105 18.27 10.83 10.10
N LEU A 106 17.54 11.79 10.66
CA LEU A 106 16.91 11.69 11.98
C LEU A 106 15.52 11.03 11.92
N SER A 107 14.69 11.45 10.97
CA SER A 107 13.28 11.04 10.94
C SER A 107 12.66 11.02 9.53
N ASN A 108 11.72 10.10 9.33
CA ASN A 108 10.88 10.07 8.14
C ASN A 108 9.92 11.28 8.06
N PHE A 109 9.77 12.08 9.13
CA PHE A 109 9.02 13.34 9.07
C PHE A 109 9.60 14.33 8.05
N TYR A 110 10.91 14.27 7.77
CA TYR A 110 11.52 15.07 6.72
C TYR A 110 10.91 14.77 5.35
N VAL A 111 10.95 13.51 4.91
CA VAL A 111 10.44 13.10 3.60
C VAL A 111 8.91 13.14 3.55
N ALA A 112 8.23 12.89 4.67
CA ALA A 112 6.78 13.07 4.77
C ALA A 112 6.39 14.55 4.59
N GLY A 113 7.16 15.49 5.15
CA GLY A 113 6.97 16.93 4.93
C GLY A 113 7.16 17.34 3.47
N LEU A 114 8.16 16.76 2.79
CA LEU A 114 8.35 16.96 1.34
C LEU A 114 7.16 16.43 0.53
N SER A 115 6.63 15.25 0.89
CA SER A 115 5.45 14.68 0.25
C SER A 115 4.21 15.56 0.47
N ALA A 116 3.96 15.99 1.72
CA ALA A 116 2.81 16.79 2.11
C ALA A 116 2.77 18.18 1.44
N LYS A 117 3.92 18.75 1.07
CA LYS A 117 4.01 20.12 0.55
C LYS A 117 3.24 20.34 -0.75
N LYS A 118 3.45 19.48 -1.74
CA LYS A 118 2.85 19.60 -3.08
C LYS A 118 2.39 18.26 -3.67
N ALA A 119 2.48 17.15 -2.93
CA ALA A 119 2.33 15.79 -3.45
C ALA A 119 3.23 15.50 -4.68
N GLN A 120 4.38 16.17 -4.77
CA GLN A 120 5.35 16.06 -5.87
C GLN A 120 6.70 15.54 -5.37
N LEU A 121 6.68 14.51 -4.53
CA LEU A 121 7.90 13.94 -3.95
C LEU A 121 8.93 13.55 -5.02
N TYR A 122 8.49 13.08 -6.18
CA TYR A 122 9.37 12.73 -7.31
C TYR A 122 10.25 13.90 -7.79
N LYS A 123 9.76 15.15 -7.73
CA LYS A 123 10.56 16.33 -8.09
C LYS A 123 11.58 16.65 -7.01
N GLU A 124 11.19 16.51 -5.74
CA GLU A 124 12.10 16.72 -4.62
C GLU A 124 13.20 15.66 -4.59
N THR A 125 12.87 14.38 -4.81
CA THR A 125 13.88 13.33 -4.93
C THR A 125 14.80 13.57 -6.11
N GLN A 126 14.27 13.96 -7.29
CA GLN A 126 15.10 14.33 -8.43
C GLN A 126 16.04 15.50 -8.11
N ARG A 127 15.56 16.54 -7.43
CA ARG A 127 16.39 17.68 -6.99
C ARG A 127 17.49 17.23 -6.03
N LEU A 128 17.19 16.32 -5.11
CA LEU A 128 18.17 15.76 -4.18
C LEU A 128 19.23 14.92 -4.92
N HIS A 129 18.84 14.12 -5.90
CA HIS A 129 19.78 13.36 -6.74
C HIS A 129 20.68 14.28 -7.57
N LYS A 130 20.16 15.39 -8.11
CA LYS A 130 20.98 16.43 -8.76
C LYS A 130 22.03 17.05 -7.83
N LEU A 131 21.78 17.09 -6.52
CA LEU A 131 22.67 17.70 -5.53
C LEU A 131 23.67 16.71 -4.91
N TYR A 132 23.23 15.48 -4.64
CA TYR A 132 23.97 14.50 -3.85
C TYR A 132 24.46 13.29 -4.65
N GLY A 133 24.08 13.18 -5.94
CA GLY A 133 24.45 12.07 -6.82
C GLY A 133 23.46 10.90 -6.77
N ASP A 134 23.94 9.72 -7.17
CA ASP A 134 23.06 8.57 -7.43
C ASP A 134 22.52 7.87 -6.19
N TYR A 135 23.14 8.06 -5.03
CA TYR A 135 22.80 7.38 -3.78
C TYR A 135 22.49 8.41 -2.72
N VAL A 136 21.21 8.62 -2.41
CA VAL A 136 20.76 9.70 -1.53
C VAL A 136 19.96 9.16 -0.36
N ARG A 137 20.39 9.47 0.86
CA ARG A 137 19.64 9.18 2.08
C ARG A 137 18.49 10.18 2.23
N ILE A 138 17.26 9.71 2.05
CA ILE A 138 16.04 10.52 2.17
C ILE A 138 15.24 10.23 3.45
N GLY A 139 15.65 9.22 4.23
CA GLY A 139 15.07 8.93 5.53
C GLY A 139 16.06 8.17 6.45
N PRO A 140 15.74 8.01 7.75
CA PRO A 140 16.56 7.28 8.71
C PRO A 140 16.95 5.89 8.21
N THR A 141 16.02 5.19 7.56
CA THR A 141 16.17 3.84 7.00
C THR A 141 15.87 3.78 5.50
N VAL A 142 15.88 4.92 4.80
CA VAL A 142 15.49 5.01 3.39
C VAL A 142 16.63 5.58 2.55
N LEU A 143 17.06 4.80 1.57
CA LEU A 143 18.04 5.17 0.56
C LEU A 143 17.34 5.20 -0.81
N SER A 144 17.45 6.34 -1.49
CA SER A 144 17.00 6.52 -2.87
C SER A 144 18.19 6.28 -3.80
N ILE A 145 17.99 5.51 -4.87
CA ILE A 145 19.05 5.05 -5.76
C ILE A 145 18.62 5.31 -7.22
N THR A 146 19.45 6.01 -7.99
CA THR A 146 19.26 6.24 -9.43
C THR A 146 20.29 5.53 -10.32
N ASP A 147 21.20 4.77 -9.71
CA ASP A 147 22.18 3.96 -10.42
C ASP A 147 21.51 2.78 -11.18
N PRO A 148 21.60 2.71 -12.52
CA PRO A 148 21.02 1.61 -13.30
C PRO A 148 21.56 0.23 -12.93
N THR A 149 22.81 0.14 -12.46
CA THR A 149 23.43 -1.14 -12.09
C THR A 149 22.74 -1.76 -10.85
N ALA A 150 22.17 -0.92 -9.97
CA ALA A 150 21.45 -1.37 -8.78
C ALA A 150 20.14 -2.11 -9.12
N VAL A 151 19.57 -1.92 -10.32
CA VAL A 151 18.34 -2.61 -10.73
C VAL A 151 18.52 -4.12 -10.68
N LYS A 152 19.65 -4.64 -11.19
CA LYS A 152 19.96 -6.07 -11.16
C LYS A 152 20.16 -6.59 -9.74
N GLU A 153 20.86 -5.83 -8.90
CA GLU A 153 21.14 -6.20 -7.51
C GLU A 153 19.89 -6.22 -6.63
N ILE A 154 18.91 -5.35 -6.90
CA ILE A 154 17.68 -5.22 -6.09
C ILE A 154 16.54 -6.10 -6.63
N TYR A 155 16.36 -6.17 -7.95
CA TYR A 155 15.18 -6.79 -8.56
C TYR A 155 15.42 -8.18 -9.18
N SER A 156 16.66 -8.69 -9.17
CA SER A 156 16.91 -10.06 -9.66
C SER A 156 16.26 -11.12 -8.76
N SER A 157 15.97 -12.30 -9.34
CA SER A 157 15.44 -13.45 -8.60
C SER A 157 16.35 -13.93 -7.46
N LYS A 158 17.67 -13.67 -7.57
CA LYS A 158 18.69 -14.03 -6.58
C LYS A 158 18.95 -12.93 -5.54
N ALA A 159 18.37 -11.74 -5.70
CA ALA A 159 18.59 -10.62 -4.80
C ALA A 159 18.21 -10.97 -3.36
N LYS A 160 19.07 -10.69 -2.38
CA LYS A 160 18.82 -10.94 -0.95
C LYS A 160 18.03 -9.82 -0.27
N VAL A 161 17.08 -9.23 -0.99
CA VAL A 161 16.20 -8.17 -0.49
C VAL A 161 14.75 -8.66 -0.45
N SER A 162 13.95 -8.03 0.40
CA SER A 162 12.49 -8.18 0.45
C SER A 162 11.82 -6.83 0.29
N LYS A 163 10.53 -6.84 -0.05
CA LYS A 163 9.71 -5.64 -0.10
C LYS A 163 9.72 -4.93 1.26
N GLY A 164 9.80 -3.60 1.25
CA GLY A 164 9.90 -2.79 2.48
C GLY A 164 8.60 -2.69 3.28
N PRO A 165 8.62 -2.01 4.44
CA PRO A 165 7.49 -1.91 5.37
C PRO A 165 6.21 -1.33 4.78
N PHE A 166 6.30 -0.51 3.71
CA PHE A 166 5.11 0.03 3.02
C PHE A 166 4.09 -1.05 2.64
N TYR A 167 4.56 -2.23 2.24
CA TYR A 167 3.66 -3.30 1.82
C TYR A 167 2.88 -3.95 2.99
N THR A 168 3.21 -3.64 4.25
CA THR A 168 2.39 -4.06 5.41
C THR A 168 1.16 -3.18 5.62
N VAL A 169 1.04 -2.05 4.89
CA VAL A 169 -0.14 -1.18 4.94
C VAL A 169 -1.41 -1.89 4.46
N SER A 170 -1.31 -3.01 3.74
CA SER A 170 -2.48 -3.82 3.37
C SER A 170 -2.86 -4.89 4.41
N GLU A 171 -2.03 -5.12 5.44
CA GLU A 171 -2.33 -6.15 6.44
C GLU A 171 -3.64 -5.90 7.20
N PRO A 172 -4.41 -6.96 7.51
CA PRO A 172 -4.06 -8.38 7.35
C PRO A 172 -4.43 -8.99 5.99
N ARG A 173 -4.83 -8.18 4.99
CA ARG A 173 -5.22 -8.66 3.65
C ARG A 173 -4.02 -8.64 2.73
N VAL A 174 -3.36 -9.79 2.58
CA VAL A 174 -2.11 -9.88 1.80
C VAL A 174 -2.44 -10.33 0.37
N SER A 175 -2.38 -9.38 -0.57
CA SER A 175 -2.42 -9.67 -2.00
C SER A 175 -1.07 -10.18 -2.51
N LEU A 176 -1.04 -10.73 -3.73
CA LEU A 176 0.20 -11.13 -4.39
C LEU A 176 1.22 -9.96 -4.44
N GLN A 177 0.80 -8.75 -4.84
CA GLN A 177 1.73 -7.62 -4.96
C GLN A 177 2.30 -7.17 -3.61
N THR A 178 1.58 -7.40 -2.51
CA THR A 178 2.00 -6.97 -1.17
C THR A 178 2.72 -8.07 -0.41
N SER A 179 2.71 -9.31 -0.91
CA SER A 179 3.42 -10.41 -0.26
C SER A 179 4.93 -10.12 -0.19
N ARG A 180 5.46 -10.19 1.02
CA ARG A 180 6.88 -9.99 1.35
C ARG A 180 7.64 -11.31 1.54
N ASN A 181 6.91 -12.40 1.76
CA ASN A 181 7.45 -13.76 1.82
C ASN A 181 7.61 -14.30 0.39
N LYS A 182 8.84 -14.69 0.03
CA LYS A 182 9.18 -15.05 -1.36
C LYS A 182 8.62 -16.39 -1.77
N GLU A 183 8.61 -17.35 -0.85
CA GLU A 183 8.13 -18.71 -1.06
C GLU A 183 6.61 -18.68 -1.31
N GLU A 184 5.88 -17.97 -0.46
CA GLU A 184 4.44 -17.79 -0.57
C GLU A 184 4.08 -16.97 -1.82
N HIS A 185 4.83 -15.92 -2.12
CA HIS A 185 4.68 -15.18 -3.37
C HIS A 185 4.89 -16.11 -4.58
N ALA A 186 5.97 -16.89 -4.64
CA ALA A 186 6.25 -17.81 -5.74
C ALA A 186 5.17 -18.90 -5.89
N ARG A 187 4.62 -19.40 -4.77
CA ARG A 187 3.50 -20.34 -4.78
C ARG A 187 2.24 -19.72 -5.39
N ARG A 188 1.82 -18.56 -4.91
CA ARG A 188 0.62 -17.85 -5.40
C ARG A 188 0.80 -17.32 -6.82
N ARG A 189 2.01 -16.89 -7.18
CA ARG A 189 2.35 -16.35 -8.50
C ARG A 189 2.05 -17.34 -9.63
N ARG A 190 2.24 -18.64 -9.40
CA ARG A 190 1.91 -19.69 -10.39
C ARG A 190 0.43 -19.72 -10.79
N VAL A 191 -0.48 -19.34 -9.90
CA VAL A 191 -1.92 -19.22 -10.21
C VAL A 191 -2.16 -17.97 -11.06
N TRP A 192 -1.53 -16.86 -10.68
CA TRP A 192 -1.60 -15.60 -11.42
C TRP A 192 -1.03 -15.74 -12.84
N ASP A 193 0.09 -16.44 -13.03
CA ASP A 193 0.67 -16.65 -14.35
C ASP A 193 -0.27 -17.44 -15.28
N GLN A 194 -1.11 -18.34 -14.75
CA GLN A 194 -2.15 -19.02 -15.53
C GLN A 194 -3.26 -18.06 -15.94
N ALA A 195 -3.70 -17.21 -15.01
CA ALA A 195 -4.71 -16.18 -15.27
C ALA A 195 -4.29 -15.17 -16.34
N PHE A 196 -2.98 -14.94 -16.50
CA PHE A 196 -2.42 -14.04 -17.52
C PHE A 196 -1.73 -14.78 -18.68
N SER A 197 -2.00 -16.07 -18.85
CA SER A 197 -1.53 -16.84 -20.01
C SER A 197 -2.18 -16.36 -21.31
N SER A 198 -1.52 -16.52 -22.46
CA SER A 198 -2.09 -16.14 -23.76
C SER A 198 -3.45 -16.80 -24.06
N LYS A 199 -3.67 -18.02 -23.54
CA LYS A 199 -4.97 -18.71 -23.63
C LYS A 199 -6.04 -18.00 -22.80
N ALA A 200 -5.72 -17.60 -21.57
CA ALA A 200 -6.65 -16.89 -20.70
C ALA A 200 -6.99 -15.50 -21.26
N LEU A 201 -6.00 -14.76 -21.77
CA LEU A 201 -6.22 -13.43 -22.35
C LEU A 201 -7.21 -13.43 -23.51
N ARG A 202 -7.19 -14.44 -24.38
CA ARG A 202 -8.19 -14.59 -25.46
C ARG A 202 -9.62 -14.76 -24.94
N ASN A 203 -9.82 -15.34 -23.76
CA ASN A 203 -11.15 -15.43 -23.15
C ASN A 203 -11.63 -14.08 -22.60
N TYR A 204 -10.72 -13.15 -22.31
CA TYR A 204 -11.02 -11.83 -21.76
C TYR A 204 -11.27 -10.79 -22.86
N GLU A 205 -10.67 -10.97 -24.04
CA GLU A 205 -10.77 -10.04 -25.18
C GLU A 205 -12.23 -9.61 -25.50
N PRO A 206 -13.24 -10.51 -25.56
CA PRO A 206 -14.62 -10.08 -25.80
C PRO A 206 -15.18 -9.13 -24.73
N ARG A 207 -14.75 -9.28 -23.47
CA ARG A 207 -15.12 -8.36 -22.38
C ARG A 207 -14.50 -6.99 -22.61
N VAL A 208 -13.21 -6.96 -22.97
CA VAL A 208 -12.49 -5.72 -23.28
C VAL A 208 -13.11 -5.00 -24.48
N ILE A 209 -13.45 -5.73 -25.54
CA ILE A 209 -14.13 -5.18 -26.73
C ILE A 209 -15.48 -4.55 -26.35
N HIS A 210 -16.26 -5.21 -25.48
CA HIS A 210 -17.53 -4.68 -24.99
C HIS A 210 -17.38 -3.28 -24.36
N TYR A 211 -16.44 -3.11 -23.42
CA TYR A 211 -16.19 -1.80 -22.79
C TYR A 211 -15.54 -0.81 -23.74
N THR A 212 -14.75 -1.28 -24.71
CA THR A 212 -14.14 -0.42 -25.73
C THR A 212 -15.21 0.20 -26.62
N ASN A 213 -16.22 -0.58 -27.03
CA ASN A 213 -17.36 -0.09 -27.78
C ASN A 213 -18.19 0.92 -26.98
N GLN A 214 -18.35 0.71 -25.67
CA GLN A 214 -19.01 1.70 -24.80
C GLN A 214 -18.23 3.03 -24.76
N LEU A 215 -16.90 2.98 -24.64
CA LEU A 215 -16.05 4.17 -24.68
C LEU A 215 -16.16 4.89 -26.04
N ILE A 216 -16.10 4.15 -27.15
CA ILE A 216 -16.28 4.72 -28.50
C ILE A 216 -17.65 5.39 -28.63
N ASN A 217 -18.71 4.76 -28.13
CA ASN A 217 -20.06 5.33 -28.16
C ASN A 217 -20.13 6.64 -27.33
N ALA A 218 -19.52 6.67 -26.14
CA ALA A 218 -19.43 7.89 -25.35
C ALA A 218 -18.70 9.03 -26.06
N ILE A 219 -17.58 8.71 -26.74
CA ILE A 219 -16.84 9.67 -27.59
C ILE A 219 -17.74 10.15 -28.74
N GLY A 220 -18.44 9.24 -29.42
CA GLY A 220 -19.36 9.53 -30.51
C GLY A 220 -20.49 10.50 -30.11
N LYS A 221 -21.08 10.31 -28.94
CA LYS A 221 -22.09 11.23 -28.37
C LYS A 221 -21.53 12.62 -28.05
N GLY A 222 -20.23 12.72 -27.81
CA GLY A 222 -19.53 13.95 -27.46
C GLY A 222 -18.87 14.66 -28.64
N LEU A 223 -19.06 14.20 -29.88
CA LEU A 223 -18.39 14.78 -31.06
C LEU A 223 -18.65 16.29 -31.17
N GLY A 224 -17.58 17.03 -31.52
CA GLY A 224 -17.61 18.49 -31.61
C GLY A 224 -17.45 19.22 -30.27
N LYS A 225 -17.38 18.50 -29.14
CA LYS A 225 -17.16 19.10 -27.81
C LYS A 225 -15.86 18.58 -27.18
N PRO A 226 -15.09 19.42 -26.46
CA PRO A 226 -13.94 18.95 -25.70
C PRO A 226 -14.34 17.87 -24.69
N MET A 227 -13.54 16.80 -24.60
CA MET A 227 -13.77 15.68 -23.68
C MET A 227 -12.55 15.50 -22.77
N ASN A 228 -12.78 15.36 -21.46
CA ASN A 228 -11.72 15.01 -20.53
C ASN A 228 -11.38 13.51 -20.65
N VAL A 229 -10.44 13.18 -21.54
CA VAL A 229 -10.02 11.79 -21.82
C VAL A 229 -9.46 11.07 -20.59
N SER A 230 -8.78 11.76 -19.67
CA SER A 230 -8.22 11.10 -18.48
C SER A 230 -9.33 10.57 -17.57
N LYS A 231 -10.44 11.31 -17.47
CA LYS A 231 -11.63 10.87 -16.73
C LYS A 231 -12.30 9.68 -17.40
N TRP A 232 -12.49 9.73 -18.72
CA TRP A 232 -13.09 8.62 -19.47
C TRP A 232 -12.23 7.37 -19.52
N PHE A 233 -10.89 7.49 -19.51
CA PHE A 233 -10.01 6.34 -19.39
C PHE A 233 -10.02 5.71 -17.99
N ASN A 234 -10.24 6.50 -16.94
CA ASN A 234 -10.53 5.93 -15.62
C ASN A 234 -11.83 5.13 -15.66
N TYR A 235 -12.90 5.66 -16.26
CA TYR A 235 -14.16 4.91 -16.39
C TYR A 235 -13.97 3.60 -17.14
N TYR A 236 -13.28 3.66 -18.27
CA TYR A 236 -12.95 2.49 -19.07
C TYR A 236 -12.19 1.43 -18.27
N SER A 237 -11.06 1.80 -17.67
CA SER A 237 -10.20 0.83 -17.01
C SER A 237 -10.85 0.22 -15.77
N PHE A 238 -11.60 1.01 -14.99
CA PHE A 238 -12.30 0.50 -13.82
C PHE A 238 -13.48 -0.39 -14.19
N ASP A 239 -14.25 -0.08 -15.23
CA ASP A 239 -15.35 -0.96 -15.67
C ASP A 239 -14.80 -2.29 -16.20
N VAL A 240 -13.71 -2.26 -16.99
CA VAL A 240 -13.01 -3.45 -17.47
C VAL A 240 -12.51 -4.31 -16.30
N MET A 241 -11.79 -3.71 -15.35
CA MET A 241 -11.23 -4.47 -14.23
C MET A 241 -12.26 -4.85 -13.17
N GLY A 242 -13.35 -4.09 -13.04
CA GLY A 242 -14.52 -4.48 -12.27
C GLY A 242 -15.09 -5.79 -12.79
N ASP A 243 -15.24 -5.92 -14.11
CA ASP A 243 -15.69 -7.16 -14.73
C ASP A 243 -14.67 -8.30 -14.58
N LEU A 244 -13.39 -8.04 -14.85
CA LEU A 244 -12.35 -9.07 -14.74
C LEU A 244 -12.07 -9.53 -13.29
N SER A 245 -12.51 -8.75 -12.28
CA SER A 245 -12.38 -9.08 -10.86
C SER A 245 -13.68 -9.64 -10.27
N PHE A 246 -14.79 -8.92 -10.42
CA PHE A 246 -16.06 -9.22 -9.77
C PHE A 246 -17.12 -9.77 -10.72
N GLY A 247 -16.82 -9.90 -12.01
CA GLY A 247 -17.79 -10.30 -13.04
C GLY A 247 -18.89 -9.26 -13.27
N LYS A 248 -18.68 -8.00 -12.88
CA LYS A 248 -19.61 -6.89 -13.08
C LYS A 248 -18.91 -5.55 -13.30
N SER A 249 -19.50 -4.72 -14.14
CA SER A 249 -19.09 -3.33 -14.36
C SER A 249 -19.48 -2.43 -13.18
N PHE A 250 -18.84 -1.27 -13.05
CA PHE A 250 -19.32 -0.17 -12.21
C PHE A 250 -20.22 0.81 -12.96
N ASN A 251 -20.48 0.54 -14.24
CA ASN A 251 -21.33 1.29 -15.17
C ASN A 251 -20.92 2.75 -15.36
N MET A 252 -19.64 3.09 -15.15
CA MET A 252 -19.16 4.47 -15.27
C MET A 252 -19.12 4.96 -16.72
N LEU A 253 -18.83 4.07 -17.67
CA LEU A 253 -18.87 4.41 -19.11
C LEU A 253 -20.28 4.73 -19.59
N VAL A 254 -21.29 4.01 -19.08
CA VAL A 254 -22.70 4.22 -19.46
C VAL A 254 -23.24 5.47 -18.77
N ASP A 255 -23.01 5.59 -17.47
CA ASP A 255 -23.59 6.67 -16.67
C ASP A 255 -22.84 8.00 -16.84
N GLY A 256 -21.59 7.97 -17.31
CA GLY A 256 -20.74 9.17 -17.43
C GLY A 256 -20.43 9.83 -16.09
N LYS A 257 -20.51 9.09 -14.98
CA LYS A 257 -20.34 9.60 -13.61
C LYS A 257 -19.45 8.68 -12.79
N ASP A 258 -18.79 9.26 -11.79
CA ASP A 258 -17.87 8.54 -10.92
C ASP A 258 -18.66 7.54 -10.05
N SER A 259 -18.20 6.30 -10.00
CA SER A 259 -18.69 5.31 -9.04
C SER A 259 -18.02 5.51 -7.67
N TYR A 260 -18.63 4.93 -6.63
CA TYR A 260 -18.06 4.97 -5.28
C TYR A 260 -16.61 4.45 -5.23
N ILE A 261 -16.29 3.38 -5.98
CA ILE A 261 -14.95 2.78 -5.92
C ILE A 261 -13.87 3.73 -6.45
N LEU A 262 -14.15 4.46 -7.53
CA LEU A 262 -13.22 5.41 -8.13
C LEU A 262 -12.93 6.57 -7.17
N SER A 263 -13.99 7.26 -6.72
CA SER A 263 -13.86 8.41 -5.84
C SER A 263 -13.22 8.05 -4.50
N GLN A 264 -13.58 6.90 -3.94
CA GLN A 264 -13.01 6.42 -2.69
C GLN A 264 -11.53 6.05 -2.85
N LEU A 265 -11.17 5.32 -3.90
CA LEU A 265 -9.79 4.90 -4.13
C LEU A 265 -8.86 6.09 -4.32
N HIS A 266 -9.21 7.05 -5.18
CA HIS A 266 -8.38 8.23 -5.42
C HIS A 266 -8.25 9.09 -4.16
N GLY A 267 -9.33 9.25 -3.39
CA GLY A 267 -9.31 9.95 -2.11
C GLY A 267 -8.41 9.29 -1.06
N ASP A 268 -8.43 7.95 -0.98
CA ASP A 268 -7.57 7.20 -0.06
C ASP A 268 -6.11 7.23 -0.51
N MET A 269 -5.82 7.06 -1.80
CA MET A 269 -4.46 7.09 -2.34
C MET A 269 -3.78 8.45 -2.17
N ALA A 270 -4.54 9.55 -2.25
CA ALA A 270 -4.01 10.88 -1.95
C ALA A 270 -3.48 10.98 -0.50
N LYS A 271 -4.22 10.42 0.47
CA LYS A 271 -3.79 10.37 1.88
C LYS A 271 -2.63 9.41 2.07
N VAL A 272 -2.66 8.23 1.43
CA VAL A 272 -1.56 7.26 1.48
C VAL A 272 -0.27 7.90 0.97
N GLY A 273 -0.31 8.65 -0.14
CA GLY A 273 0.87 9.31 -0.71
C GLY A 273 1.57 10.28 0.24
N ILE A 274 0.81 11.00 1.07
CA ILE A 274 1.37 11.92 2.08
C ILE A 274 2.06 11.15 3.20
N PHE A 275 1.44 10.07 3.69
CA PHE A 275 1.90 9.32 4.86
C PHE A 275 2.72 8.07 4.51
N ILE A 276 3.09 7.86 3.25
CA ILE A 276 3.72 6.61 2.77
C ILE A 276 5.04 6.27 3.49
N HIS A 277 5.75 7.27 3.99
CA HIS A 277 6.99 7.12 4.76
C HIS A 277 6.77 7.01 6.29
N LEU A 278 5.53 7.19 6.74
CA LEU A 278 5.11 7.07 8.14
C LEU A 278 4.20 5.85 8.31
N THR A 279 4.67 4.69 7.84
CA THR A 279 3.94 3.42 7.83
C THR A 279 3.37 3.00 9.19
N TRP A 280 4.07 3.34 10.27
CA TRP A 280 3.64 3.12 11.65
C TRP A 280 2.34 3.86 12.06
N LEU A 281 1.91 4.89 11.32
CA LEU A 281 0.64 5.59 11.58
C LEU A 281 -0.58 4.79 11.08
N PHE A 282 -0.45 3.99 10.03
CA PHE A 282 -1.59 3.29 9.43
C PHE A 282 -2.30 2.34 10.41
N PRO A 283 -1.60 1.56 11.27
CA PRO A 283 -2.24 0.77 12.31
C PRO A 283 -3.06 1.60 13.31
N PHE A 284 -2.68 2.84 13.62
CA PHE A 284 -3.51 3.73 14.45
C PHE A 284 -4.80 4.10 13.73
N PHE A 285 -4.71 4.54 12.46
CA PHE A 285 -5.89 4.87 11.67
C PHE A 285 -6.85 3.68 11.51
N LYS A 286 -6.32 2.47 11.34
CA LYS A 286 -7.12 1.24 11.21
C LYS A 286 -7.79 0.79 12.51
N ARG A 287 -7.13 0.95 13.65
CA ARG A 287 -7.59 0.43 14.95
C ARG A 287 -8.44 1.42 15.74
N THR A 288 -8.34 2.72 15.45
CA THR A 288 -9.07 3.75 16.18
C THR A 288 -10.50 3.90 15.63
N PRO A 289 -11.55 3.64 16.44
CA PRO A 289 -12.93 3.90 16.05
C PRO A 289 -13.12 5.36 15.60
N GLY A 290 -13.93 5.58 14.56
CA GLY A 290 -14.12 6.91 13.96
C GLY A 290 -13.11 7.20 12.84
N LEU A 291 -11.80 7.08 13.12
CA LEU A 291 -10.76 7.27 12.09
C LEU A 291 -10.75 6.17 11.04
N ASN A 292 -11.16 4.95 11.40
CA ASN A 292 -11.20 3.80 10.51
C ASN A 292 -12.49 3.69 9.67
N LYS A 293 -13.43 4.64 9.76
CA LYS A 293 -14.76 4.51 9.15
C LYS A 293 -14.70 4.28 7.64
N GLU A 294 -13.99 5.13 6.91
CA GLU A 294 -13.87 5.02 5.45
C GLU A 294 -13.07 3.78 5.04
N TYR A 295 -12.01 3.46 5.79
CA TYR A 295 -11.26 2.20 5.60
C TYR A 295 -12.16 0.96 5.74
N LEU A 296 -12.99 0.89 6.79
CA LEU A 296 -13.91 -0.22 7.00
C LEU A 296 -15.01 -0.26 5.92
N LYS A 297 -15.53 0.90 5.52
CA LYS A 297 -16.54 1.01 4.45
C LYS A 297 -15.98 0.49 3.12
N PHE A 298 -14.77 0.91 2.76
CA PHE A 298 -14.07 0.44 1.57
C PHE A 298 -13.87 -1.08 1.58
N TRP A 299 -13.34 -1.64 2.66
CA TRP A 299 -13.11 -3.09 2.70
C TRP A 299 -14.41 -3.91 2.77
N ARG A 300 -15.48 -3.38 3.36
CA ARG A 300 -16.82 -4.01 3.27
C ARG A 300 -17.35 -4.01 1.85
N PHE A 301 -17.10 -2.96 1.07
CA PHE A 301 -17.47 -2.92 -0.34
C PHE A 301 -16.71 -3.98 -1.16
N VAL A 302 -15.38 -4.08 -0.98
CA VAL A 302 -14.58 -5.09 -1.67
C VAL A 302 -15.02 -6.49 -1.27
N GLU A 303 -15.13 -6.77 0.03
CA GLU A 303 -15.57 -8.07 0.54
C GLU A 303 -16.99 -8.41 0.07
N GLY A 304 -17.92 -7.46 0.11
CA GLY A 304 -19.28 -7.62 -0.41
C GLY A 304 -19.31 -7.98 -1.90
N SER A 305 -18.45 -7.33 -2.71
CA SER A 305 -18.34 -7.61 -4.14
C SER A 305 -17.78 -9.01 -4.41
N VAL A 306 -16.81 -9.47 -3.61
CA VAL A 306 -16.31 -10.85 -3.66
C VAL A 306 -17.39 -11.84 -3.25
N VAL A 307 -18.15 -11.57 -2.19
CA VAL A 307 -19.22 -12.44 -1.69
C VAL A 307 -20.34 -12.60 -2.72
N GLU A 308 -20.76 -11.49 -3.33
CA GLU A 308 -21.75 -11.47 -4.42
C GLU A 308 -21.26 -12.30 -5.61
N ARG A 309 -20.00 -12.13 -6.00
CA ARG A 309 -19.37 -12.89 -7.08
C ARG A 309 -19.34 -14.40 -6.81
N ILE A 310 -19.07 -14.83 -5.58
CA ILE A 310 -18.99 -16.26 -5.24
C ILE A 310 -20.40 -16.84 -4.96
N GLN A 311 -21.44 -16.01 -4.91
CA GLN A 311 -22.81 -16.37 -4.51
C GLN A 311 -22.87 -17.06 -3.13
N VAL A 312 -22.05 -16.59 -2.19
CA VAL A 312 -21.95 -17.17 -0.84
C VAL A 312 -22.87 -16.44 0.11
N CYS A 313 -23.66 -17.18 0.90
CA CYS A 313 -24.30 -16.63 2.10
C CYS A 313 -23.33 -16.74 3.29
N ILE A 314 -22.87 -15.59 3.82
CA ILE A 314 -22.12 -15.52 5.08
C ILE A 314 -23.12 -15.25 6.22
N SER A 315 -23.16 -16.12 7.23
CA SER A 315 -23.85 -15.78 8.48
C SER A 315 -22.93 -14.93 9.36
N LEU A 316 -23.24 -13.64 9.47
CA LEU A 316 -22.49 -12.66 10.27
C LEU A 316 -22.83 -12.69 11.77
N LYS A 317 -23.73 -13.57 12.22
CA LYS A 317 -24.31 -13.50 13.58
C LYS A 317 -23.41 -13.98 14.73
N THR A 318 -22.32 -14.72 14.48
CA THR A 318 -21.56 -15.40 15.55
C THR A 318 -20.07 -15.05 15.63
N GLY A 319 -19.56 -14.12 14.82
CA GLY A 319 -18.13 -13.76 14.82
C GLY A 319 -17.17 -14.87 14.36
N THR A 320 -17.71 -16.05 14.04
CA THR A 320 -17.03 -17.19 13.40
C THR A 320 -17.45 -17.24 11.92
N MET A 321 -16.51 -17.09 10.99
CA MET A 321 -16.80 -17.24 9.56
C MET A 321 -17.14 -18.70 9.26
N LYS A 322 -18.43 -19.02 9.18
CA LYS A 322 -18.89 -20.33 8.69
C LYS A 322 -19.42 -20.15 7.26
N LEU A 323 -18.67 -20.66 6.29
CA LEU A 323 -19.09 -20.74 4.89
C LEU A 323 -20.29 -21.71 4.83
N MET A 324 -21.50 -21.20 4.57
CA MET A 324 -22.72 -22.03 4.68
C MET A 324 -22.98 -22.91 3.45
N ARG A 325 -22.31 -22.67 2.31
CA ARG A 325 -22.37 -23.51 1.11
C ARG A 325 -21.10 -23.35 0.27
N GLU A 326 -20.70 -24.42 -0.42
CA GLU A 326 -19.62 -24.41 -1.41
C GLU A 326 -19.91 -23.42 -2.56
N VAL A 327 -18.81 -22.95 -3.16
CA VAL A 327 -18.74 -22.03 -4.29
C VAL A 327 -19.61 -22.49 -5.46
N SER A 328 -20.24 -21.53 -6.14
CA SER A 328 -21.13 -21.68 -7.31
C SER A 328 -20.94 -23.00 -8.10
N LYS A 329 -22.01 -23.79 -8.19
CA LYS A 329 -22.12 -24.90 -9.15
C LYS A 329 -22.21 -24.42 -10.61
N ASN A 330 -22.33 -23.10 -10.83
CA ASN A 330 -22.44 -22.47 -12.14
C ASN A 330 -21.24 -21.51 -12.33
N PRO A 331 -20.10 -22.00 -12.84
CA PRO A 331 -19.02 -21.12 -13.27
C PRO A 331 -19.53 -20.20 -14.40
N PRO A 332 -18.97 -18.98 -14.55
CA PRO A 332 -19.30 -18.14 -15.68
C PRO A 332 -18.93 -18.84 -17.00
N ASP A 333 -19.74 -18.66 -18.04
CA ASP A 333 -19.50 -19.24 -19.38
C ASP A 333 -18.10 -18.91 -19.92
N ARG A 334 -17.53 -17.78 -19.50
CA ARG A 334 -16.13 -17.40 -19.76
C ARG A 334 -15.44 -17.05 -18.44
N PRO A 335 -14.33 -17.73 -18.10
CA PRO A 335 -13.55 -17.39 -16.92
C PRO A 335 -12.99 -15.97 -17.04
N ASP A 336 -12.82 -15.29 -15.92
CA ASP A 336 -12.11 -14.01 -15.78
C ASP A 336 -10.82 -14.22 -14.98
N VAL A 337 -10.13 -13.14 -14.60
CA VAL A 337 -8.88 -13.23 -13.82
C VAL A 337 -9.17 -13.82 -12.44
N PHE A 338 -10.26 -13.39 -11.80
CA PHE A 338 -10.61 -13.84 -10.46
C PHE A 338 -11.09 -15.30 -10.41
N SER A 339 -11.64 -15.86 -11.50
CA SER A 339 -11.97 -17.29 -11.61
C SER A 339 -10.79 -18.19 -11.23
N TRP A 340 -9.57 -17.85 -11.65
CA TRP A 340 -8.35 -18.64 -11.35
C TRP A 340 -7.96 -18.54 -9.86
N ILE A 341 -8.07 -17.35 -9.29
CA ILE A 341 -7.79 -17.12 -7.86
C ILE A 341 -8.80 -17.86 -6.99
N LEU A 342 -10.07 -17.85 -7.40
CA LEU A 342 -11.15 -18.54 -6.70
C LEU A 342 -10.99 -20.07 -6.77
N ASP A 343 -10.61 -20.62 -7.93
CA ASP A 343 -10.30 -22.05 -8.07
C ASP A 343 -9.14 -22.47 -7.15
N ALA A 344 -8.06 -21.69 -7.12
CA ALA A 344 -6.94 -21.95 -6.22
C ALA A 344 -7.34 -21.86 -4.73
N TYR A 345 -8.20 -20.90 -4.37
CA TYR A 345 -8.77 -20.81 -3.03
C TYR A 345 -9.63 -22.02 -2.69
N ASN A 346 -10.41 -22.54 -3.64
CA ASN A 346 -11.26 -23.73 -3.47
C ASN A 346 -10.48 -24.99 -3.16
N LYS A 347 -9.30 -25.13 -3.76
CA LYS A 347 -8.39 -26.25 -3.51
C LYS A 347 -7.55 -26.08 -2.23
N ALA A 348 -7.57 -24.91 -1.60
CA ALA A 348 -6.79 -24.60 -0.41
C ALA A 348 -7.60 -24.72 0.89
N PRO A 349 -6.94 -24.91 2.06
CA PRO A 349 -7.61 -24.88 3.36
C PRO A 349 -8.38 -23.58 3.60
N LYS A 350 -9.59 -23.66 4.16
CA LYS A 350 -10.47 -22.50 4.37
C LYS A 350 -10.14 -21.73 5.66
N THR A 351 -8.89 -21.29 5.79
CA THR A 351 -8.44 -20.50 6.95
C THR A 351 -8.90 -19.03 6.83
N LYS A 352 -8.93 -18.33 7.96
CA LYS A 352 -9.21 -16.87 7.99
C LYS A 352 -8.22 -16.08 7.12
N GLN A 353 -6.94 -16.46 7.14
CA GLN A 353 -5.92 -15.76 6.34
C GLN A 353 -6.13 -15.99 4.85
N ASN A 354 -6.45 -17.23 4.43
CA ASN A 354 -6.69 -17.52 3.01
C ASN A 354 -7.90 -16.72 2.46
N TRP A 355 -8.94 -16.52 3.28
CA TRP A 355 -10.05 -15.64 2.91
C TRP A 355 -9.62 -14.18 2.75
N LEU A 356 -8.85 -13.65 3.71
CA LEU A 356 -8.31 -12.29 3.64
C LEU A 356 -7.40 -12.08 2.44
N ASP A 357 -6.63 -13.09 2.06
CA ASP A 357 -5.73 -13.07 0.90
C ASP A 357 -6.50 -13.05 -0.41
N VAL A 358 -7.61 -13.80 -0.52
CA VAL A 358 -8.51 -13.75 -1.69
C VAL A 358 -9.16 -12.37 -1.83
N ILE A 359 -9.60 -11.76 -0.74
CA ILE A 359 -10.11 -10.38 -0.75
C ILE A 359 -8.99 -9.42 -1.17
N GLY A 360 -7.77 -9.63 -0.69
CA GLY A 360 -6.59 -8.85 -1.08
C GLY A 360 -6.27 -8.98 -2.57
N ASP A 361 -6.38 -10.18 -3.14
CA ASP A 361 -6.16 -10.41 -4.57
C ASP A 361 -7.26 -9.79 -5.44
N ALA A 362 -8.53 -9.82 -5.01
CA ALA A 362 -9.60 -9.12 -5.70
C ALA A 362 -9.36 -7.60 -5.73
N TYR A 363 -8.96 -7.02 -4.59
CA TYR A 363 -8.53 -5.62 -4.50
C TYR A 363 -7.35 -5.32 -5.45
N LEU A 364 -6.37 -6.22 -5.52
CA LEU A 364 -5.22 -6.09 -6.40
C LEU A 364 -5.62 -6.00 -7.88
N ILE A 365 -6.51 -6.89 -8.35
CA ILE A 365 -6.97 -6.90 -9.75
C ILE A 365 -7.51 -5.51 -10.12
N ILE A 366 -8.40 -4.96 -9.30
CA ILE A 366 -9.05 -3.68 -9.59
C ILE A 366 -8.07 -2.53 -9.51
N VAL A 367 -7.34 -2.40 -8.40
CA VAL A 367 -6.53 -1.21 -8.16
C VAL A 367 -5.32 -1.15 -9.08
N ALA A 368 -4.54 -2.24 -9.15
CA ALA A 368 -3.34 -2.24 -9.96
C ALA A 368 -3.66 -2.26 -11.47
N GLY A 369 -4.76 -2.92 -11.87
CA GLY A 369 -5.16 -2.99 -13.27
C GLY A 369 -5.82 -1.72 -13.80
N SER A 370 -6.58 -0.99 -12.96
CA SER A 370 -7.35 0.16 -13.44
C SER A 370 -6.49 1.43 -13.55
N ASP A 371 -5.95 1.92 -12.44
CA ASP A 371 -5.27 3.22 -12.38
C ASP A 371 -4.05 3.29 -13.31
N THR A 372 -3.26 2.21 -13.40
CA THR A 372 -2.07 2.16 -14.26
C THR A 372 -2.43 2.20 -15.74
N THR A 373 -3.49 1.49 -16.13
CA THR A 373 -4.02 1.48 -17.50
C THR A 373 -4.60 2.84 -17.85
N ALA A 374 -5.41 3.45 -16.97
CA ALA A 374 -5.95 4.79 -17.18
C ALA A 374 -4.85 5.85 -17.38
N ALA A 375 -3.81 5.81 -16.55
CA ALA A 375 -2.66 6.70 -16.68
C ALA A 375 -1.94 6.48 -18.02
N THR A 376 -1.67 5.22 -18.38
CA THR A 376 -1.00 4.87 -19.64
C THR A 376 -1.79 5.36 -20.85
N LEU A 377 -3.10 5.11 -20.90
CA LEU A 377 -3.98 5.60 -21.96
C LEU A 377 -4.01 7.13 -22.01
N THR A 378 -4.07 7.79 -20.86
CA THR A 378 -4.06 9.26 -20.78
C THR A 378 -2.81 9.83 -21.42
N PHE A 379 -1.63 9.34 -21.05
CA PHE A 379 -0.37 9.83 -21.63
C PHE A 379 -0.20 9.43 -23.09
N LEU A 380 -0.59 8.22 -23.48
CA LEU A 380 -0.60 7.78 -24.88
C LEU A 380 -1.39 8.74 -25.76
N PHE A 381 -2.65 9.02 -25.40
CA PHE A 381 -3.50 9.91 -26.18
C PHE A 381 -3.10 11.37 -26.06
N TYR A 382 -2.50 11.80 -24.94
CA TYR A 382 -1.88 13.13 -24.85
C TYR A 382 -0.77 13.30 -25.88
N HIS A 383 0.13 12.32 -26.02
CA HIS A 383 1.20 12.36 -27.02
C HIS A 383 0.64 12.28 -28.45
N LEU A 384 -0.33 11.40 -28.73
CA LEU A 384 -0.97 11.31 -30.05
C LEU A 384 -1.72 12.60 -30.42
N ALA A 385 -2.37 13.27 -29.46
CA ALA A 385 -3.06 14.54 -29.70
C ALA A 385 -2.08 15.71 -29.87
N SER A 386 -0.90 15.66 -29.24
CA SER A 386 0.11 16.72 -29.30
C SER A 386 1.04 16.59 -30.51
N ASP A 387 1.18 15.39 -31.07
CA ASP A 387 2.04 15.10 -32.22
C ASP A 387 1.22 14.50 -33.39
N LYS A 388 0.93 15.36 -34.37
CA LYS A 388 0.16 14.99 -35.56
C LYS A 388 0.86 13.93 -36.41
N PHE A 389 2.19 13.90 -36.43
CA PHE A 389 2.95 12.92 -37.19
C PHE A 389 2.77 11.52 -36.59
N LEU A 390 2.95 11.39 -35.27
CA LEU A 390 2.73 10.12 -34.56
C LEU A 390 1.30 9.60 -34.75
N TYR A 391 0.31 10.48 -34.61
CA TYR A 391 -1.09 10.12 -34.86
C TYR A 391 -1.31 9.60 -36.29
N LYS A 392 -0.84 10.33 -37.31
CA LYS A 392 -1.06 9.94 -38.71
C LYS A 392 -0.32 8.67 -39.09
N LYS A 393 0.88 8.46 -38.57
CA LYS A 393 1.64 7.22 -38.77
C LYS A 393 0.89 6.01 -38.19
N LEU A 394 0.48 6.10 -36.92
CA LEU A 394 -0.27 5.02 -36.27
C LEU A 394 -1.60 4.74 -36.96
N GLN A 395 -2.34 5.80 -37.35
CA GLN A 395 -3.58 5.66 -38.10
C GLN A 395 -3.35 4.89 -39.42
N ALA A 396 -2.35 5.29 -40.21
CA ALA A 396 -2.04 4.63 -41.47
C ALA A 396 -1.67 3.16 -41.27
N GLU A 397 -0.88 2.82 -40.23
CA GLU A 397 -0.56 1.42 -39.91
C GLU A 397 -1.82 0.61 -39.55
N LEU A 398 -2.71 1.17 -38.73
CA LEU A 398 -3.96 0.51 -38.34
C LEU A 398 -4.94 0.36 -39.52
N ASP A 399 -5.02 1.34 -40.41
CA ASP A 399 -5.89 1.32 -41.59
C ASP A 399 -5.49 0.23 -42.61
N THR A 400 -4.25 -0.30 -42.54
CA THR A 400 -3.83 -1.45 -43.36
C THR A 400 -4.35 -2.79 -42.86
N LEU A 401 -4.89 -2.85 -41.65
CA LEU A 401 -5.39 -4.08 -41.05
C LEU A 401 -6.82 -4.36 -41.54
N SER A 402 -7.07 -5.61 -41.95
CA SER A 402 -8.41 -6.05 -42.33
C SER A 402 -9.38 -6.13 -41.15
N GLU A 403 -8.86 -6.29 -39.93
CA GLU A 403 -9.61 -6.35 -38.68
C GLU A 403 -8.71 -5.99 -37.47
N LEU A 404 -9.33 -5.54 -36.37
CA LEU A 404 -8.66 -5.23 -35.11
C LEU A 404 -8.74 -6.43 -34.16
N SER A 405 -7.98 -7.49 -34.43
CA SER A 405 -7.84 -8.67 -33.57
C SER A 405 -6.48 -8.71 -32.87
N TYR A 406 -6.37 -9.40 -31.73
CA TYR A 406 -5.12 -9.55 -30.98
C TYR A 406 -3.92 -9.96 -31.87
N ASP A 407 -4.11 -10.95 -32.76
CA ASP A 407 -3.04 -11.49 -33.59
C ASP A 407 -2.55 -10.53 -34.68
N LYS A 408 -3.37 -9.55 -35.08
CA LYS A 408 -3.01 -8.50 -36.03
C LYS A 408 -2.38 -7.31 -35.32
N LEU A 409 -2.94 -6.89 -34.19
CA LEU A 409 -2.46 -5.76 -33.39
C LEU A 409 -1.04 -5.98 -32.85
N ARG A 410 -0.65 -7.23 -32.54
CA ARG A 410 0.71 -7.52 -32.03
C ARG A 410 1.85 -7.15 -33.00
N ASN A 411 1.55 -6.96 -34.29
CA ASN A 411 2.55 -6.64 -35.31
C ASN A 411 2.60 -5.14 -35.63
N VAL A 412 1.69 -4.33 -35.10
CA VAL A 412 1.65 -2.87 -35.31
C VAL A 412 2.87 -2.24 -34.63
N GLY A 413 3.55 -1.31 -35.31
CA GLY A 413 4.78 -0.69 -34.84
C GLY A 413 6.05 -1.56 -34.90
N CYS A 414 5.95 -2.84 -35.25
CA CYS A 414 7.12 -3.73 -35.42
C CYS A 414 7.79 -3.60 -36.79
N SER A 415 7.15 -2.94 -37.76
CA SER A 415 7.64 -2.76 -39.13
C SER A 415 8.70 -1.65 -39.28
N THR A 416 9.18 -1.04 -38.19
CA THR A 416 10.22 0.01 -38.20
C THR A 416 11.42 -0.24 -37.28
N GLN A 417 11.81 -1.50 -37.07
CA GLN A 417 13.14 -1.83 -36.52
C GLN A 417 14.03 -2.52 -37.53
#